data_AF-A0A8D8FFT4-F1
#
_entry.id   AF-A0A8D8FFT4-F1
#
_cell.length_a   1.000
_cell.length_b   1.000
_cell.length_c   1.000
_cell.angle_alpha   90.00
_cell.angle_beta   90.00
_cell.angle_gamma   90.00
#
_symmetry.space_group_name_H-M   'P 1'
#
loop_
_entity.id
_entity.type
_entity.pdbx_description
1 polymer ?
#
loop_
_entity_poly.entity_id
_entity_poly.type
_entity_poly.pdbx_seq_one_letter_code
_entity_poly.pdbx_strand_id
1 'polypeptide(L)'
;MAADDESKKLVSLLGLSEQKAKETLKNAALSKVIFTALSYVPAEDLSSIGERGLLLYQVCCKIKPQIVHHLEFLVRNVVERKLNTGVRVDAALEFLLANGTSWDVDVAQFEKACGVGIVVTAEEIDRAVEKAIGSRKDDIVQQRYRYNVGKMLEEIRGSLPWADGKAIKNEVDVQIFDLLGPKTEADNAPLPKAGKKAKVAKPAADTEQAKQATSASKTITELMETVHFHAPGENHKTDGYVITDRTSTLLKEHLQRTGGKVRTRFPPEPNGILHIGHAKAININFGYASSKGGICFLRYDDTNPEKEEEKFFIAIKDMVEWLGYKPYEITHSSDNFQQLYEWAVVLIKKNLAYVCHQKAEAMKGFNPEPSEWRDRPIEESLQLFEDMKNGKIEEGAATL
;
A
#
# COMPACT_ATOMS: atom_id res chain seq x y z
N MET A 1 5.54 28.69 28.81
CA MET A 1 6.02 27.34 29.16
C MET A 1 4.88 26.32 29.24
N ALA A 2 3.78 26.56 29.97
CA ALA A 2 2.66 25.62 30.06
C ALA A 2 1.97 25.28 28.71
N ALA A 3 1.66 26.28 27.88
CA ALA A 3 1.00 26.06 26.58
C ALA A 3 1.87 25.30 25.55
N ASP A 4 3.20 25.39 25.67
CA ASP A 4 4.13 24.69 24.76
C ASP A 4 4.30 23.22 25.15
N ASP A 5 4.18 22.92 26.45
CA ASP A 5 4.17 21.55 26.99
C ASP A 5 2.84 20.82 26.70
N GLU A 6 1.71 21.54 26.80
CA GLU A 6 0.39 21.04 26.38
C GLU A 6 0.32 20.78 24.87
N SER A 7 0.93 21.64 24.05
CA SER A 7 0.99 21.44 22.60
C SER A 7 1.77 20.18 22.22
N LYS A 8 2.88 19.91 22.92
CA LYS A 8 3.67 18.69 22.71
C LYS A 8 2.91 17.43 23.09
N LYS A 9 2.12 17.48 24.17
CA LYS A 9 1.22 16.38 24.56
C LYS A 9 0.14 16.11 23.51
N LEU A 10 -0.47 17.13 22.92
CA LEU A 10 -1.47 16.94 21.86
C LEU A 10 -0.86 16.38 20.57
N VAL A 11 0.36 16.78 20.22
CA VAL A 11 1.08 16.23 19.06
C VAL A 11 1.41 14.76 19.29
N SER A 12 1.96 14.41 20.46
CA SER A 12 2.37 13.03 20.75
C SER A 12 1.20 12.06 20.96
N LEU A 13 0.11 12.51 21.60
CA LEU A 13 -1.03 11.66 21.96
C LEU A 13 -2.14 11.64 20.90
N LEU A 14 -2.34 12.71 20.12
CA LEU A 14 -3.42 12.75 19.12
C LEU A 14 -2.92 12.64 17.67
N GLY A 15 -1.60 12.60 17.46
CA GLY A 15 -1.02 12.53 16.12
C GLY A 15 -1.25 13.80 15.28
N LEU A 16 -1.48 14.94 15.92
CA LEU A 16 -1.69 16.23 15.25
C LEU A 16 -0.37 16.83 14.78
N SER A 17 -0.40 17.61 13.69
CA SER A 17 0.75 18.46 13.35
C SER A 17 0.94 19.57 14.39
N GLU A 18 2.18 20.03 14.58
CA GLU A 18 2.47 21.10 15.55
C GLU A 18 1.64 22.35 15.31
N GLN A 19 1.41 22.71 14.05
CA GLN A 19 0.57 23.86 13.70
C GLN A 19 -0.88 23.65 14.16
N LYS A 20 -1.45 22.47 13.90
CA LYS A 20 -2.84 22.15 14.22
C LYS A 20 -3.06 21.99 15.73
N ALA A 21 -2.06 21.48 16.46
CA ALA A 21 -2.06 21.46 17.92
C ALA A 21 -2.09 22.88 18.51
N LYS A 22 -1.25 23.79 18.01
CA LYS A 22 -1.23 25.20 18.45
C LYS A 22 -2.53 25.93 18.13
N GLU A 23 -3.14 25.66 16.97
CA GLU A 23 -4.45 26.21 16.61
C GLU A 23 -5.57 25.67 17.51
N THR A 24 -5.54 24.37 17.83
CA THR A 24 -6.52 23.73 18.72
C THR A 24 -6.48 24.35 20.11
N LEU A 25 -5.28 24.58 20.68
CA LEU A 25 -5.10 25.18 22.00
C LEU A 25 -5.64 26.60 22.13
N LYS A 26 -5.78 27.33 21.02
CA LYS A 26 -6.43 28.66 21.02
C LYS A 26 -7.94 28.56 21.27
N ASN A 27 -8.56 27.42 20.98
CA ASN A 27 -9.96 27.16 21.26
C ASN A 27 -10.10 26.52 22.65
N ALA A 28 -10.36 27.35 23.66
CA ALA A 28 -10.46 26.91 25.05
C ALA A 28 -11.58 25.87 25.29
N ALA A 29 -12.72 26.00 24.59
CA ALA A 29 -13.83 25.06 24.73
C ALA A 29 -13.47 23.67 24.18
N LEU A 30 -12.91 23.63 22.96
CA LEU A 30 -12.46 22.37 22.35
C LEU A 30 -11.31 21.74 23.14
N SER A 31 -10.34 22.54 23.59
CA SER A 31 -9.21 22.06 24.39
C SER A 31 -9.68 21.42 25.68
N LYS A 32 -10.66 22.02 26.37
CA LYS A 32 -11.26 21.44 27.58
C LYS A 32 -11.88 20.07 27.30
N VAL A 33 -12.67 19.93 26.23
CA VAL A 33 -13.27 18.66 25.83
C VAL A 33 -12.21 17.61 25.52
N ILE A 34 -11.14 18.00 24.81
CA ILE A 34 -10.02 17.10 24.49
C ILE A 34 -9.31 16.61 25.76
N PHE A 35 -8.97 17.49 26.70
CA PHE A 35 -8.32 17.06 27.94
C PHE A 35 -9.24 16.21 28.82
N THR A 36 -10.54 16.49 28.84
CA THR A 36 -11.53 15.62 29.49
C THR A 36 -11.58 14.25 28.81
N ALA A 37 -11.60 14.18 27.48
CA ALA A 37 -11.57 12.93 26.74
C ALA A 37 -10.29 12.11 27.02
N LEU A 38 -9.13 12.76 27.05
CA LEU A 38 -7.85 12.13 27.38
C LEU A 38 -7.82 11.61 28.83
N SER A 39 -8.53 12.24 29.76
CA SER A 39 -8.61 11.76 31.15
C SER A 39 -9.40 10.45 31.30
N TYR A 40 -10.25 10.10 30.33
CA TYR A 40 -10.96 8.83 30.28
C TYR A 40 -10.15 7.70 29.61
N VAL A 41 -8.98 8.01 29.04
CA VAL A 41 -8.10 6.99 28.45
C VAL A 41 -7.28 6.33 29.56
N PRO A 42 -7.26 4.99 29.67
CA PRO A 42 -6.41 4.30 30.64
C PRO A 42 -4.93 4.67 30.48
N ALA A 43 -4.20 4.79 31.60
CA ALA A 43 -2.78 5.16 31.61
C ALA A 43 -1.90 4.23 30.76
N GLU A 44 -2.27 2.95 30.71
CA GLU A 44 -1.59 1.90 29.96
C GLU A 44 -1.74 2.09 28.43
N ASP A 45 -2.88 2.63 27.99
CA ASP A 45 -3.22 2.84 26.57
C ASP A 45 -2.73 4.19 26.01
N LEU A 46 -2.40 5.15 26.87
CA LEU A 46 -1.93 6.48 26.47
C LEU A 46 -0.64 6.43 25.62
N SER A 47 0.24 5.46 25.89
CA SER A 47 1.47 5.25 25.12
C SER A 47 1.24 4.56 23.76
N SER A 48 0.11 3.86 23.59
CA SER A 48 -0.21 3.04 22.42
C SER A 48 -1.31 3.65 21.55
N ILE A 49 -1.76 4.87 21.86
CA ILE A 49 -2.95 5.48 21.28
C ILE A 49 -2.83 5.71 19.76
N GLY A 50 -1.63 6.08 19.27
CA GLY A 50 -1.27 6.08 17.84
C GLY A 50 -2.32 6.70 16.92
N GLU A 51 -2.72 5.97 15.87
CA GLU A 51 -3.73 6.39 14.89
C GLU A 51 -5.14 6.62 15.51
N ARG A 52 -5.43 6.05 16.69
CA ARG A 52 -6.69 6.30 17.42
C ARG A 52 -6.78 7.72 17.95
N GLY A 53 -5.64 8.40 18.11
CA GLY A 53 -5.57 9.80 18.52
C GLY A 53 -6.33 10.75 17.58
N LEU A 54 -6.26 10.51 16.26
CA LEU A 54 -6.99 11.31 15.28
C LEU A 54 -8.50 11.09 15.36
N LEU A 55 -8.93 9.87 15.69
CA LEU A 55 -10.35 9.54 15.89
C LEU A 55 -10.89 10.20 17.16
N LEU A 56 -10.14 10.17 18.27
CA LEU A 56 -10.49 10.89 19.49
C LEU A 56 -10.59 12.39 19.25
N TYR A 57 -9.66 12.95 18.47
CA TYR A 57 -9.72 14.35 18.06
C TYR A 57 -11.00 14.65 17.25
N GLN A 58 -11.38 13.76 16.31
CA GLN A 58 -12.62 13.88 15.55
C GLN A 58 -13.86 13.84 16.46
N VAL A 59 -13.91 12.94 17.45
CA VAL A 59 -14.98 12.91 18.46
C VAL A 59 -15.09 14.28 19.11
N CYS A 60 -13.99 14.81 19.63
CA CYS A 60 -13.97 16.09 20.36
C CYS A 60 -14.38 17.28 19.48
N CYS A 61 -14.01 17.28 18.20
CA CYS A 61 -14.38 18.35 17.28
C CYS A 61 -15.86 18.34 16.88
N LYS A 62 -16.50 17.16 16.84
CA LYS A 62 -17.86 17.00 16.31
C LYS A 62 -18.92 16.75 17.39
N ILE A 63 -18.53 16.42 18.62
CA ILE A 63 -19.47 16.18 19.72
C ILE A 63 -20.27 17.45 20.02
N LYS A 64 -21.60 17.30 20.08
CA LYS A 64 -22.50 18.42 20.38
C LYS A 64 -22.82 18.47 21.88
N PRO A 65 -23.19 19.64 22.43
CA PRO A 65 -23.50 19.78 23.85
C PRO A 65 -24.58 18.83 24.36
N GLN A 66 -25.54 18.46 23.53
CA GLN A 66 -26.64 17.54 23.88
C GLN A 66 -26.14 16.15 24.29
N ILE A 67 -25.04 15.68 23.70
CA ILE A 67 -24.52 14.31 23.89
C ILE A 67 -23.15 14.30 24.58
N VAL A 68 -22.69 15.44 25.09
CA VAL A 68 -21.35 15.56 25.72
C VAL A 68 -21.19 14.64 26.93
N HIS A 69 -22.29 14.27 27.58
CA HIS A 69 -22.29 13.34 28.71
C HIS A 69 -21.93 11.90 28.30
N HIS A 70 -22.07 11.53 27.02
CA HIS A 70 -21.62 10.23 26.49
C HIS A 70 -20.15 10.23 26.05
N LEU A 71 -19.37 11.28 26.34
CA LEU A 71 -17.98 11.39 25.92
C LEU A 71 -17.12 10.21 26.41
N GLU A 72 -17.28 9.80 27.66
CA GLU A 72 -16.56 8.65 28.22
C GLU A 72 -16.86 7.35 27.45
N PHE A 73 -18.13 7.13 27.12
CA PHE A 73 -18.57 5.97 26.33
C PHE A 73 -17.94 5.97 24.94
N LEU A 74 -17.90 7.11 24.25
CA LEU A 74 -17.26 7.23 22.93
C LEU A 74 -15.74 7.00 23.00
N VAL A 75 -15.07 7.57 24.00
CA VAL A 75 -13.63 7.39 24.20
C VAL A 75 -13.30 5.92 24.39
N ARG A 76 -14.06 5.21 25.26
CA ARG A 76 -13.87 3.78 25.50
C ARG A 76 -14.01 2.95 24.22
N ASN A 77 -15.04 3.21 23.41
CA ASN A 77 -15.25 2.49 22.15
C ASN A 77 -14.17 2.76 21.09
N VAL A 78 -13.53 3.94 21.11
CA VAL A 78 -12.37 4.23 20.25
C VAL A 78 -11.11 3.50 20.77
N VAL A 79 -10.88 3.50 22.08
CA VAL A 79 -9.76 2.78 22.70
C VAL A 79 -9.87 1.27 22.46
N GLU A 80 -11.05 0.69 22.64
CA GLU A 80 -11.37 -0.73 22.37
C GLU A 80 -11.38 -1.09 20.87
N ARG A 81 -11.08 -0.14 19.96
CA ARG A 81 -11.06 -0.31 18.48
C ARG A 81 -12.40 -0.68 17.84
N LYS A 82 -13.52 -0.49 18.55
CA LYS A 82 -14.86 -0.66 17.98
C LYS A 82 -15.16 0.45 16.96
N LEU A 83 -14.79 1.69 17.29
CA LEU A 83 -14.83 2.86 16.43
C LEU A 83 -13.44 3.14 15.83
N ASN A 84 -13.05 2.33 14.86
CA ASN A 84 -11.72 2.36 14.25
C ASN A 84 -11.62 3.20 12.96
N THR A 85 -12.72 3.79 12.47
CA THR A 85 -12.72 4.69 11.31
C THR A 85 -13.52 5.95 11.60
N GLY A 86 -13.21 7.04 10.87
CA GLY A 86 -13.93 8.31 11.02
C GLY A 86 -15.43 8.20 10.68
N VAL A 87 -15.81 7.28 9.78
CA VAL A 87 -17.22 7.06 9.43
C VAL A 87 -17.99 6.43 10.59
N ARG A 88 -17.37 5.47 11.30
CA ARG A 88 -17.98 4.89 12.52
C ARG A 88 -18.12 5.91 13.63
N VAL A 89 -17.15 6.80 13.78
CA VAL A 89 -17.24 7.93 14.73
C VAL A 89 -18.42 8.84 14.39
N ASP A 90 -18.60 9.18 13.11
CA ASP A 90 -19.71 10.03 12.69
C ASP A 90 -21.07 9.34 12.91
N ALA A 91 -21.18 8.05 12.56
CA ALA A 91 -22.38 7.25 12.84
C ALA A 91 -22.69 7.14 14.34
N ALA A 92 -21.67 6.99 15.18
CA ALA A 92 -21.82 6.96 16.63
C ALA A 92 -22.36 8.28 17.18
N LEU A 93 -21.87 9.41 16.69
CA LEU A 93 -22.36 10.74 17.07
C LEU A 93 -23.81 10.96 16.61
N GLU A 94 -24.17 10.51 15.41
CA GLU A 94 -25.54 10.60 14.90
C GLU A 94 -26.51 9.70 15.67
N PHE A 95 -26.12 8.46 15.97
CA PHE A 95 -26.93 7.55 16.78
C PHE A 95 -27.21 8.13 18.17
N LEU A 96 -26.17 8.67 18.83
CA LEU A 96 -26.33 9.29 20.13
C LEU A 96 -27.15 10.58 20.05
N LEU A 97 -27.08 11.35 18.95
CA LEU A 97 -27.95 12.52 18.78
C LEU A 97 -29.42 12.15 18.56
N ALA A 98 -29.67 11.06 17.85
CA ALA A 98 -31.03 10.57 17.59
C ALA A 98 -31.70 9.96 18.84
N ASN A 99 -30.90 9.31 19.71
CA ASN A 99 -31.38 8.63 20.91
C ASN A 99 -31.06 9.39 22.23
N GLY A 100 -30.46 10.57 22.13
CA GLY A 100 -29.71 11.25 23.20
C GLY A 100 -30.50 11.94 24.30
N THR A 101 -31.52 11.28 24.85
CA THR A 101 -32.16 11.73 26.10
C THR A 101 -32.04 10.74 27.24
N SER A 102 -31.63 9.49 27.01
CA SER A 102 -31.36 8.51 28.07
C SER A 102 -29.86 8.42 28.38
N TRP A 103 -29.53 8.33 29.66
CA TRP A 103 -28.17 8.06 30.13
C TRP A 103 -27.70 6.65 29.74
N ASP A 104 -28.64 5.71 29.63
CA ASP A 104 -28.40 4.34 29.22
C ASP A 104 -28.43 4.23 27.69
N VAL A 105 -27.30 3.76 27.13
CA VAL A 105 -27.15 3.46 25.70
C VAL A 105 -27.36 1.97 25.51
N ASP A 106 -28.30 1.58 24.65
CA ASP A 106 -28.41 0.20 24.19
C ASP A 106 -27.18 -0.14 23.34
N VAL A 107 -26.24 -0.88 23.95
CA VAL A 107 -24.95 -1.22 23.34
C VAL A 107 -25.13 -2.06 22.08
N ALA A 108 -26.12 -2.95 22.04
CA ALA A 108 -26.34 -3.81 20.88
C ALA A 108 -26.87 -3.01 19.68
N GLN A 109 -27.80 -2.07 19.93
CA GLN A 109 -28.28 -1.16 18.88
C GLN A 109 -27.19 -0.19 18.43
N PHE A 110 -26.39 0.32 19.37
CA PHE A 110 -25.26 1.19 19.08
C PHE A 110 -24.22 0.51 18.18
N GLU A 111 -23.75 -0.68 18.56
CA GLU A 111 -22.75 -1.44 17.80
C GLU A 111 -23.24 -1.76 16.39
N LYS A 112 -24.51 -2.16 16.26
CA LYS A 112 -25.15 -2.40 14.96
C LYS A 112 -25.24 -1.14 14.12
N ALA A 113 -25.66 -0.01 14.70
CA ALA A 113 -25.79 1.27 13.99
C ALA A 113 -24.44 1.82 13.54
N CYS A 114 -23.36 1.54 14.29
CA CYS A 114 -22.01 1.99 13.99
C CYS A 114 -21.21 0.99 13.15
N GLY A 115 -21.78 -0.14 12.76
CA GLY A 115 -21.10 -1.18 11.99
C GLY A 115 -19.89 -1.79 12.70
N VAL A 116 -19.95 -1.88 14.03
CA VAL A 116 -18.89 -2.52 14.82
C VAL A 116 -18.81 -4.00 14.44
N GLY A 117 -17.60 -4.49 14.18
CA GLY A 117 -17.36 -5.88 13.75
C GLY A 117 -17.60 -6.15 12.26
N ILE A 118 -18.18 -5.22 11.50
CA ILE A 118 -18.31 -5.37 10.03
C ILE A 118 -16.95 -5.12 9.39
N VAL A 119 -16.40 -6.09 8.69
CA VAL A 119 -15.17 -5.95 7.92
C VAL A 119 -15.54 -6.00 6.45
N VAL A 120 -15.26 -4.92 5.72
CA VAL A 120 -15.44 -4.92 4.26
C VAL A 120 -14.13 -5.39 3.62
N THR A 121 -14.22 -6.45 2.84
CA THR A 121 -13.10 -7.11 2.16
C THR A 121 -12.72 -6.39 0.86
N ALA A 122 -11.51 -6.64 0.36
CA ALA A 122 -11.07 -6.07 -0.91
C ALA A 122 -11.94 -6.57 -2.07
N GLU A 123 -12.36 -7.84 -2.02
CA GLU A 123 -13.22 -8.46 -3.02
C GLU A 123 -14.64 -7.89 -3.02
N GLU A 124 -15.16 -7.44 -1.87
CA GLU A 124 -16.43 -6.73 -1.82
C GLU A 124 -16.35 -5.33 -2.44
N ILE A 125 -15.23 -4.63 -2.22
CA ILE A 125 -14.97 -3.33 -2.84
C ILE A 125 -14.84 -3.51 -4.36
N ASP A 126 -14.04 -4.47 -4.80
CA ASP A 126 -13.85 -4.83 -6.22
C ASP A 126 -15.19 -5.07 -6.94
N ARG A 127 -16.02 -5.98 -6.41
CA ARG A 127 -17.35 -6.26 -6.99
C ARG A 127 -18.29 -5.04 -7.01
N ALA A 128 -18.25 -4.20 -5.97
CA ALA A 128 -19.08 -3.01 -5.91
C ALA A 128 -18.63 -1.96 -6.94
N VAL A 129 -17.33 -1.81 -7.14
CA VAL A 129 -16.73 -0.93 -8.15
C VAL A 129 -17.04 -1.46 -9.56
N GLU A 130 -16.86 -2.75 -9.81
CA GLU A 130 -17.15 -3.39 -11.09
C GLU A 130 -18.61 -3.19 -11.49
N LYS A 131 -19.54 -3.40 -10.55
CA LYS A 131 -20.97 -3.16 -10.77
C LYS A 131 -21.25 -1.70 -11.11
N ALA A 132 -20.64 -0.75 -10.38
CA ALA A 132 -20.85 0.68 -10.60
C ALA A 132 -20.32 1.13 -11.97
N ILE A 133 -19.13 0.66 -12.36
CA ILE A 133 -18.53 0.93 -13.68
C ILE A 133 -19.35 0.27 -14.79
N GLY A 134 -19.74 -1.00 -14.61
CA GLY A 134 -20.54 -1.74 -15.58
C GLY A 134 -21.87 -1.05 -15.92
N SER A 135 -22.52 -0.45 -14.93
CA SER A 135 -23.79 0.27 -15.13
C SER A 135 -23.67 1.57 -15.96
N ARG A 136 -22.44 2.08 -16.15
CA ARG A 136 -22.17 3.36 -16.82
C ARG A 136 -21.05 3.25 -17.86
N LYS A 137 -20.77 2.03 -18.31
CA LYS A 137 -19.62 1.70 -19.16
C LYS A 137 -19.58 2.56 -20.42
N ASP A 138 -20.71 2.73 -21.09
CA ASP A 138 -20.79 3.49 -22.34
C ASP A 138 -20.46 4.98 -22.15
N ASP A 139 -20.98 5.59 -21.09
CA ASP A 139 -20.69 6.99 -20.74
C ASP A 139 -19.22 7.19 -20.37
N ILE A 140 -18.64 6.24 -19.62
CA ILE A 140 -17.23 6.27 -19.21
C ILE A 140 -16.33 6.14 -20.44
N VAL A 141 -16.62 5.23 -21.37
CA VAL A 141 -15.84 5.06 -22.59
C VAL A 141 -15.93 6.30 -23.50
N GLN A 142 -17.11 6.91 -23.62
CA GLN A 142 -17.30 8.12 -24.43
C GLN A 142 -16.60 9.35 -23.83
N GLN A 143 -16.73 9.57 -22.53
CA GLN A 143 -16.18 10.75 -21.85
C GLN A 143 -14.72 10.55 -21.39
N ARG A 144 -14.24 9.30 -21.41
CA ARG A 144 -12.94 8.87 -20.89
C ARG A 144 -12.68 9.44 -19.49
N TYR A 145 -11.49 10.00 -19.26
CA TYR A 145 -11.09 10.58 -17.98
C TYR A 145 -11.79 11.90 -17.64
N ARG A 146 -12.67 12.40 -18.51
CA ARG A 146 -13.56 13.53 -18.18
C ARG A 146 -14.83 13.09 -17.48
N TYR A 147 -15.11 11.79 -17.46
CA TYR A 147 -16.24 11.26 -16.73
C TYR A 147 -16.13 11.62 -15.24
N ASN A 148 -17.22 12.14 -14.67
CA ASN A 148 -17.24 12.53 -13.27
C ASN A 148 -17.39 11.31 -12.36
N VAL A 149 -16.25 10.79 -11.89
CA VAL A 149 -16.18 9.66 -10.95
C VAL A 149 -16.75 9.97 -9.57
N GLY A 150 -16.95 11.25 -9.21
CA GLY A 150 -17.42 11.64 -7.88
C GLY A 150 -18.78 11.06 -7.52
N LYS A 151 -19.75 11.08 -8.46
CA LYS A 151 -21.08 10.49 -8.26
C LYS A 151 -21.04 8.98 -8.09
N MET A 152 -20.08 8.32 -8.75
CA MET A 152 -19.90 6.88 -8.64
C MET A 152 -19.29 6.51 -7.28
N LEU A 153 -18.30 7.26 -6.82
CA LEU A 153 -17.71 7.10 -5.49
C LEU A 153 -18.75 7.30 -4.38
N GLU A 154 -19.66 8.26 -4.55
CA GLU A 154 -20.77 8.48 -3.61
C GLU A 154 -21.73 7.29 -3.54
N GLU A 155 -22.11 6.74 -4.69
CA GLU A 155 -22.95 5.53 -4.76
C GLU A 155 -22.27 4.31 -4.13
N ILE A 156 -21.00 4.07 -4.45
CA ILE A 156 -20.25 2.93 -3.89
C ILE A 156 -20.13 3.07 -2.38
N ARG A 157 -19.83 4.28 -1.87
CA ARG A 157 -19.81 4.57 -0.42
C ARG A 157 -21.19 4.38 0.22
N GLY A 158 -22.27 4.65 -0.49
CA GLY A 158 -23.63 4.35 -0.03
C GLY A 158 -23.90 2.85 0.10
N SER A 159 -23.36 2.04 -0.82
CA SER A 159 -23.50 0.58 -0.78
C SER A 159 -22.59 -0.10 0.25
N LEU A 160 -21.41 0.47 0.48
CA LEU A 160 -20.38 -0.02 1.41
C LEU A 160 -20.03 1.08 2.43
N PRO A 161 -20.93 1.40 3.37
CA PRO A 161 -20.76 2.54 4.28
C PRO A 161 -19.56 2.38 5.22
N TRP A 162 -19.12 1.14 5.48
CA TRP A 162 -18.04 0.84 6.43
C TRP A 162 -16.68 0.56 5.77
N ALA A 163 -16.59 0.66 4.44
CA ALA A 163 -15.36 0.45 3.71
C ALA A 163 -14.43 1.67 3.79
N ASP A 164 -13.13 1.42 3.66
CA ASP A 164 -12.14 2.50 3.58
C ASP A 164 -12.31 3.29 2.27
N GLY A 165 -12.60 4.58 2.41
CA GLY A 165 -12.81 5.48 1.27
C GLY A 165 -11.57 5.65 0.38
N LYS A 166 -10.36 5.41 0.91
CA LYS A 166 -9.13 5.40 0.12
C LYS A 166 -9.02 4.11 -0.68
N ALA A 167 -9.31 2.96 -0.09
CA ALA A 167 -9.39 1.68 -0.80
C ALA A 167 -10.40 1.71 -1.96
N ILE A 168 -11.63 2.21 -1.72
CA ILE A 168 -12.65 2.37 -2.79
C ILE A 168 -12.12 3.25 -3.91
N LYS A 169 -11.50 4.39 -3.59
CA LYS A 169 -10.98 5.31 -4.58
C LYS A 169 -9.89 4.66 -5.44
N ASN A 170 -8.95 3.97 -4.79
CA ASN A 170 -7.87 3.28 -5.49
C ASN A 170 -8.43 2.23 -6.47
N GLU A 171 -9.42 1.46 -6.04
CA GLU A 171 -10.04 0.42 -6.87
C GLU A 171 -10.78 1.02 -8.08
N VAL A 172 -11.54 2.11 -7.88
CA VAL A 172 -12.17 2.85 -8.99
C VAL A 172 -11.13 3.37 -9.98
N ASP A 173 -10.02 3.92 -9.48
CA ASP A 173 -8.94 4.45 -10.33
C ASP A 173 -8.26 3.32 -11.13
N VAL A 174 -8.14 2.12 -10.57
CA VAL A 174 -7.61 0.91 -11.24
C VAL A 174 -8.56 0.43 -12.34
N GLN A 175 -9.83 0.15 -12.02
CA GLN A 175 -10.76 -0.40 -13.01
C GLN A 175 -11.12 0.59 -14.13
N ILE A 176 -11.16 1.89 -13.85
CA ILE A 176 -11.31 2.91 -14.90
C ILE A 176 -10.08 2.94 -15.81
N PHE A 177 -8.88 2.77 -15.24
CA PHE A 177 -7.66 2.66 -16.04
C PHE A 177 -7.68 1.41 -16.93
N ASP A 178 -8.14 0.27 -16.42
CA ASP A 178 -8.30 -0.97 -17.20
C ASP A 178 -9.30 -0.79 -18.35
N LEU A 179 -10.40 -0.06 -18.10
CA LEU A 179 -11.42 0.22 -19.12
C LEU A 179 -10.97 1.21 -20.19
N LEU A 180 -10.22 2.25 -19.83
CA LEU A 180 -9.93 3.38 -20.72
C LEU A 180 -8.49 3.39 -21.28
N GLY A 181 -7.57 2.67 -20.66
CA GLY A 181 -6.14 2.76 -20.93
C GLY A 181 -5.54 4.12 -20.51
N PRO A 182 -4.32 4.47 -20.95
CA PRO A 182 -3.64 5.69 -20.52
C PRO A 182 -4.38 6.97 -20.94
N LYS A 183 -4.19 8.04 -20.16
CA LYS A 183 -4.63 9.39 -20.54
C LYS A 183 -3.92 9.84 -21.81
N THR A 184 -4.69 10.37 -22.75
CA THR A 184 -4.20 10.97 -23.98
C THR A 184 -4.11 12.49 -23.85
N GLU A 185 -3.42 13.18 -24.77
CA GLU A 185 -3.45 14.65 -24.82
C GLU A 185 -4.88 15.19 -24.95
N ALA A 186 -5.73 14.46 -25.66
CA ALA A 186 -7.14 14.75 -25.77
C ALA A 186 -7.88 14.65 -24.43
N ASP A 187 -7.37 13.99 -23.38
CA ASP A 187 -7.97 13.94 -22.04
C ASP A 187 -7.57 15.13 -21.16
N ASN A 188 -6.38 15.72 -21.42
CA ASN A 188 -5.84 16.86 -20.69
C ASN A 188 -6.30 18.22 -21.28
N ALA A 189 -6.86 18.22 -22.49
CA ALA A 189 -7.38 19.42 -23.12
C ALA A 189 -8.59 19.97 -22.32
N PRO A 190 -8.64 21.27 -22.01
CA PRO A 190 -9.80 21.89 -21.38
C PRO A 190 -11.03 21.71 -22.27
N LEU A 191 -12.18 21.43 -21.65
CA LEU A 191 -13.45 21.24 -22.35
C LEU A 191 -13.70 22.41 -23.32
N PRO A 192 -14.07 22.16 -24.60
CA PRO A 192 -14.44 23.23 -25.51
C PRO A 192 -15.63 23.99 -24.91
N LYS A 193 -15.41 25.26 -24.55
CA LYS A 193 -16.50 26.15 -24.15
C LYS A 193 -17.47 26.25 -25.32
N ALA A 194 -18.71 25.84 -25.11
CA ALA A 194 -19.78 26.05 -26.08
C ALA A 194 -19.91 27.56 -26.39
N GLY A 195 -19.53 27.93 -27.62
CA GLY A 195 -19.88 29.20 -28.26
C GLY A 195 -19.07 30.45 -27.88
N LYS A 196 -18.05 30.78 -28.68
CA LYS A 196 -17.96 32.06 -29.44
C LYS A 196 -16.69 32.16 -30.30
N LYS A 197 -16.86 32.86 -31.42
CA LYS A 197 -16.01 32.99 -32.62
C LYS A 197 -14.57 33.43 -32.37
N ALA A 198 -13.71 32.97 -33.29
CA ALA A 198 -12.30 33.30 -33.45
C ALA A 198 -12.00 34.80 -33.47
N LYS A 199 -10.92 35.18 -32.77
CA LYS A 199 -10.07 36.33 -33.11
C LYS A 199 -8.60 35.97 -32.88
N VAL A 200 -7.79 36.24 -33.91
CA VAL A 200 -6.34 36.17 -33.92
C VAL A 200 -5.76 37.32 -33.10
N ALA A 201 -4.76 37.04 -32.26
CA ALA A 201 -3.83 38.05 -31.73
C ALA A 201 -2.43 37.46 -31.49
N LYS A 202 -1.42 38.28 -31.78
CA LYS A 202 0.04 38.05 -31.83
C LYS A 202 0.70 38.02 -30.42
N PRO A 203 1.99 37.64 -30.31
CA PRO A 203 2.63 37.09 -29.10
C PRO A 203 3.22 38.14 -28.15
N ALA A 204 3.19 37.81 -26.85
CA ALA A 204 4.04 38.29 -25.75
C ALA A 204 3.47 37.66 -24.45
N ALA A 205 4.20 37.37 -23.39
CA ALA A 205 5.62 37.29 -23.08
C ALA A 205 5.73 36.36 -21.86
N ASP A 206 6.93 35.84 -21.62
CA ASP A 206 7.26 35.07 -20.42
C ASP A 206 6.80 35.73 -19.13
N THR A 207 6.25 34.92 -18.22
CA THR A 207 6.46 35.14 -16.80
C THR A 207 6.45 33.78 -16.10
N GLU A 208 7.64 33.20 -16.00
CA GLU A 208 7.95 32.20 -14.98
C GLU A 208 7.66 32.79 -13.61
N GLN A 209 6.85 32.09 -12.82
CA GLN A 209 7.00 32.07 -11.37
C GLN A 209 7.22 30.63 -10.94
N ALA A 210 8.48 30.22 -11.09
CA ALA A 210 9.03 29.05 -10.43
C ALA A 210 9.00 29.27 -8.91
N LYS A 211 8.13 28.52 -8.22
CA LYS A 211 8.35 28.24 -6.81
C LYS A 211 9.55 27.29 -6.72
N GLN A 212 10.61 27.78 -6.10
CA GLN A 212 11.86 27.08 -5.83
C GLN A 212 11.59 25.72 -5.17
N ALA A 213 11.73 24.65 -5.95
CA ALA A 213 12.19 23.36 -5.46
C ALA A 213 13.67 23.28 -5.85
N THR A 214 14.52 23.15 -4.85
CA THR A 214 15.98 23.07 -4.97
C THR A 214 16.38 21.86 -5.83
N SER A 215 17.09 22.14 -6.94
CA SER A 215 17.72 21.24 -7.92
C SER A 215 16.91 20.03 -8.41
N ALA A 216 16.06 20.23 -9.42
CA ALA A 216 15.50 19.13 -10.20
C ALA A 216 16.52 18.64 -11.25
N SER A 217 16.96 17.38 -11.17
CA SER A 217 17.72 16.72 -12.25
C SER A 217 16.94 16.77 -13.56
N LYS A 218 17.63 17.04 -14.67
CA LYS A 218 17.05 17.10 -16.02
C LYS A 218 16.83 15.71 -16.60
N THR A 219 17.54 14.70 -16.09
CA THR A 219 17.43 13.31 -16.54
C THR A 219 17.38 12.34 -15.35
N ILE A 220 16.85 11.15 -15.60
CA ILE A 220 16.81 10.06 -14.61
C ILE A 220 18.23 9.61 -14.27
N THR A 221 19.16 9.65 -15.22
CA THR A 221 20.57 9.35 -15.00
C THR A 221 21.19 10.31 -13.97
N GLU A 222 20.97 11.61 -14.13
CA GLU A 222 21.42 12.63 -13.16
C GLU A 222 20.78 12.40 -11.78
N LEU A 223 19.50 12.04 -11.73
CA LEU A 223 18.84 11.73 -10.47
C LEU A 223 19.52 10.53 -9.79
N MET A 224 19.79 9.45 -10.53
CA MET A 224 20.42 8.23 -10.01
C MET A 224 21.89 8.46 -9.58
N GLU A 225 22.58 9.47 -10.10
CA GLU A 225 23.93 9.83 -9.64
C GLU A 225 23.92 10.40 -8.23
N THR A 226 22.89 11.17 -7.89
CA THR A 226 22.71 11.82 -6.57
C THR A 226 22.25 10.86 -5.47
N VAL A 227 21.79 9.66 -5.81
CA VAL A 227 21.31 8.69 -4.82
C VAL A 227 22.49 8.05 -4.08
N HIS A 228 22.49 8.18 -2.75
CA HIS A 228 23.49 7.61 -1.86
C HIS A 228 23.16 6.15 -1.51
N PHE A 229 23.47 5.23 -2.42
CA PHE A 229 23.51 3.80 -2.12
C PHE A 229 24.93 3.33 -1.80
N HIS A 230 25.03 2.20 -1.08
CA HIS A 230 26.30 1.56 -0.76
C HIS A 230 27.08 1.18 -2.03
N ALA A 231 28.41 1.21 -1.93
CA ALA A 231 29.26 0.70 -3.02
C ALA A 231 29.19 -0.84 -3.10
N PRO A 232 29.41 -1.45 -4.28
CA PRO A 232 29.47 -2.90 -4.41
C PRO A 232 30.46 -3.53 -3.43
N GLY A 233 30.01 -4.54 -2.67
CA GLY A 233 30.81 -5.19 -1.60
C GLY A 233 30.69 -4.52 -0.22
N GLU A 234 30.01 -3.39 -0.11
CA GLU A 234 29.82 -2.67 1.16
C GLU A 234 28.40 -2.82 1.74
N ASN A 235 27.71 -3.91 1.41
CA ASN A 235 26.33 -4.17 1.83
C ASN A 235 26.15 -4.06 3.36
N HIS A 236 27.16 -4.45 4.12
CA HIS A 236 27.20 -4.39 5.59
C HIS A 236 27.10 -2.97 6.19
N LYS A 237 27.19 -1.92 5.38
CA LYS A 237 27.00 -0.52 5.81
C LYS A 237 25.55 -0.05 5.72
N THR A 238 24.65 -0.86 5.18
CA THR A 238 23.24 -0.50 5.01
C THR A 238 22.43 -0.80 6.27
N ASP A 239 21.43 0.03 6.53
CA ASP A 239 20.55 -0.12 7.68
C ASP A 239 19.83 -1.48 7.65
N GLY A 240 19.90 -2.21 8.77
CA GLY A 240 19.28 -3.52 8.92
C GLY A 240 20.10 -4.70 8.36
N TYR A 241 21.30 -4.49 7.83
CA TYR A 241 22.14 -5.58 7.35
C TYR A 241 22.68 -6.44 8.50
N VAL A 242 22.47 -7.76 8.44
CA VAL A 242 22.96 -8.70 9.45
C VAL A 242 24.36 -9.20 9.10
N ILE A 243 25.32 -8.95 9.98
CA ILE A 243 26.69 -9.46 9.85
C ILE A 243 26.77 -10.83 10.54
N THR A 244 27.19 -11.83 9.79
CA THR A 244 27.45 -13.20 10.24
C THR A 244 28.94 -13.51 10.11
N ASP A 245 29.39 -14.61 10.70
CA ASP A 245 30.80 -15.05 10.60
C ASP A 245 31.25 -15.31 9.15
N ARG A 246 30.31 -15.58 8.23
CA ARG A 246 30.59 -15.81 6.81
C ARG A 246 30.51 -14.55 5.95
N THR A 247 30.01 -13.44 6.48
CA THR A 247 29.73 -12.23 5.69
C THR A 247 30.96 -11.72 4.94
N SER A 248 32.12 -11.64 5.61
CA SER A 248 33.37 -11.17 4.98
C SER A 248 33.82 -12.07 3.82
N THR A 249 33.71 -13.39 4.00
CA THR A 249 34.06 -14.37 2.96
C THR A 249 33.11 -14.27 1.77
N LEU A 250 31.80 -14.19 2.03
CA LEU A 250 30.77 -14.07 0.98
C LEU A 250 30.90 -12.77 0.18
N LEU A 251 31.23 -11.65 0.82
CA LEU A 251 31.47 -10.37 0.14
C LEU A 251 32.74 -10.43 -0.73
N LYS A 252 33.78 -11.14 -0.29
CA LYS A 252 34.99 -11.37 -1.08
C LYS A 252 34.69 -12.21 -2.33
N GLU A 253 33.98 -13.32 -2.19
CA GLU A 253 33.53 -14.15 -3.32
C GLU A 253 32.61 -13.37 -4.27
N HIS A 254 31.70 -12.55 -3.72
CA HIS A 254 30.86 -11.65 -4.49
C HIS A 254 31.70 -10.70 -5.35
N LEU A 255 32.67 -9.99 -4.75
CA LEU A 255 33.53 -9.06 -5.49
C LEU A 255 34.37 -9.76 -6.56
N GLN A 256 34.84 -10.99 -6.31
CA GLN A 256 35.52 -11.79 -7.32
C GLN A 256 34.61 -12.11 -8.51
N ARG A 257 33.35 -12.45 -8.26
CA ARG A 257 32.36 -12.77 -9.30
C ARG A 257 31.83 -11.55 -10.05
N THR A 258 31.74 -10.39 -9.41
CA THR A 258 31.15 -9.18 -9.99
C THR A 258 32.18 -8.17 -10.48
N GLY A 259 33.45 -8.32 -10.10
CA GLY A 259 34.49 -7.33 -10.34
C GLY A 259 34.20 -5.97 -9.70
N GLY A 260 33.37 -5.94 -8.64
CA GLY A 260 32.95 -4.70 -7.98
C GLY A 260 32.01 -3.83 -8.82
N LYS A 261 31.38 -4.38 -9.86
CA LYS A 261 30.41 -3.65 -10.69
C LYS A 261 29.01 -3.68 -10.06
N VAL A 262 28.25 -2.60 -10.25
CA VAL A 262 26.83 -2.56 -9.91
C VAL A 262 26.06 -3.57 -10.78
N ARG A 263 25.21 -4.38 -10.15
CA ARG A 263 24.33 -5.35 -10.81
C ARG A 263 22.91 -5.18 -10.29
N THR A 264 22.00 -4.74 -11.15
CA THR A 264 20.56 -4.61 -10.83
C THR A 264 19.74 -5.63 -11.63
N ARG A 265 18.45 -5.73 -11.34
CA ARG A 265 17.52 -6.57 -12.11
C ARG A 265 16.16 -5.92 -12.21
N PHE A 266 15.50 -6.06 -13.35
CA PHE A 266 14.08 -5.78 -13.50
C PHE A 266 13.35 -7.13 -13.65
N PRO A 267 12.53 -7.55 -12.66
CA PRO A 267 11.89 -8.86 -12.69
C PRO A 267 10.37 -8.80 -12.91
N PRO A 268 9.88 -8.60 -14.15
CA PRO A 268 8.46 -8.62 -14.45
C PRO A 268 7.91 -10.04 -14.57
N GLU A 269 6.66 -10.24 -14.17
CA GLU A 269 5.93 -11.47 -14.50
C GLU A 269 5.56 -11.47 -16.00
N PRO A 270 5.77 -12.59 -16.73
CA PRO A 270 5.51 -12.67 -18.17
C PRO A 270 4.04 -12.97 -18.53
N ASN A 271 3.12 -12.58 -17.66
CA ASN A 271 1.68 -12.86 -17.77
C ASN A 271 0.80 -11.59 -17.79
N GLY A 272 1.42 -10.40 -17.63
CA GLY A 272 0.74 -9.13 -17.42
C GLY A 272 1.27 -8.00 -18.30
N ILE A 273 0.47 -6.94 -18.44
CA ILE A 273 0.83 -5.76 -19.23
C ILE A 273 1.57 -4.75 -18.34
N LEU A 274 2.72 -4.27 -18.81
CA LEU A 274 3.42 -3.17 -18.15
C LEU A 274 2.59 -1.89 -18.20
N HIS A 275 2.14 -1.42 -17.04
CA HIS A 275 1.57 -0.08 -16.86
C HIS A 275 2.62 0.96 -16.43
N ILE A 276 2.24 2.24 -16.31
CA ILE A 276 3.15 3.37 -16.00
C ILE A 276 3.95 3.21 -14.69
N GLY A 277 3.46 2.43 -13.74
CA GLY A 277 4.21 2.11 -12.51
C GLY A 277 5.51 1.36 -12.82
N HIS A 278 5.49 0.50 -13.83
CA HIS A 278 6.68 -0.21 -14.31
C HIS A 278 7.69 0.72 -14.95
N ALA A 279 7.27 1.86 -15.52
CA ALA A 279 8.22 2.84 -16.06
C ALA A 279 9.16 3.35 -14.95
N LYS A 280 8.67 3.56 -13.72
CA LYS A 280 9.52 3.90 -12.57
C LYS A 280 10.49 2.76 -12.24
N ALA A 281 10.00 1.52 -12.19
CA ALA A 281 10.83 0.36 -11.89
C ALA A 281 11.94 0.14 -12.93
N ILE A 282 11.62 0.25 -14.22
CA ILE A 282 12.57 0.17 -15.33
C ILE A 282 13.63 1.27 -15.19
N ASN A 283 13.19 2.52 -15.07
CA ASN A 283 14.11 3.66 -14.98
C ASN A 283 15.02 3.61 -13.75
N ILE A 284 14.55 3.14 -12.59
CA ILE A 284 15.39 2.96 -11.41
C ILE A 284 16.40 1.84 -11.64
N ASN A 285 15.96 0.66 -12.06
CA ASN A 285 16.85 -0.50 -12.15
C ASN A 285 17.89 -0.34 -13.27
N PHE A 286 17.45 0.01 -14.48
CA PHE A 286 18.33 0.19 -15.63
C PHE A 286 19.10 1.52 -15.54
N GLY A 287 18.44 2.61 -15.13
CA GLY A 287 19.07 3.92 -14.99
C GLY A 287 20.16 3.94 -13.92
N TYR A 288 19.96 3.27 -12.78
CA TYR A 288 20.98 3.17 -11.74
C TYR A 288 22.19 2.33 -12.18
N ALA A 289 21.95 1.21 -12.88
CA ALA A 289 23.05 0.45 -13.48
C ALA A 289 23.82 1.31 -14.50
N SER A 290 23.12 2.00 -15.40
CA SER A 290 23.74 2.85 -16.41
C SER A 290 24.55 4.00 -15.80
N SER A 291 24.05 4.68 -14.77
CA SER A 291 24.74 5.83 -14.15
C SER A 291 26.00 5.43 -13.37
N LYS A 292 26.10 4.16 -12.96
CA LYS A 292 27.25 3.61 -12.22
C LYS A 292 28.14 2.69 -13.07
N GLY A 293 27.95 2.65 -14.39
CA GLY A 293 28.72 1.77 -15.29
C GLY A 293 28.53 0.27 -15.00
N GLY A 294 27.39 -0.08 -14.41
CA GLY A 294 26.98 -1.44 -14.06
C GLY A 294 26.17 -2.13 -15.17
N ILE A 295 25.52 -3.22 -14.79
CA ILE A 295 24.68 -4.04 -15.66
C ILE A 295 23.30 -4.28 -15.04
N CYS A 296 22.28 -4.39 -15.87
CA CYS A 296 20.92 -4.72 -15.45
C CYS A 296 20.42 -5.97 -16.18
N PHE A 297 19.94 -6.95 -15.43
CA PHE A 297 19.30 -8.15 -15.96
C PHE A 297 17.81 -7.89 -16.17
N LEU A 298 17.26 -8.32 -17.32
CA LEU A 298 15.82 -8.49 -17.48
C LEU A 298 15.52 -9.93 -17.09
N ARG A 299 14.92 -10.14 -15.91
CA ARG A 299 14.72 -11.49 -15.37
C ARG A 299 13.23 -11.81 -15.29
N TYR A 300 12.68 -12.53 -16.26
CA TYR A 300 11.27 -12.90 -16.22
C TYR A 300 10.97 -13.74 -14.98
N ASP A 301 9.91 -13.37 -14.25
CA ASP A 301 9.42 -14.12 -13.11
C ASP A 301 8.39 -15.17 -13.56
N ASP A 302 8.90 -16.23 -14.17
CA ASP A 302 8.16 -17.36 -14.75
C ASP A 302 7.99 -18.51 -13.74
N THR A 303 7.71 -18.15 -12.49
CA THR A 303 7.46 -19.13 -11.41
C THR A 303 6.09 -19.78 -11.50
N ASN A 304 5.18 -19.25 -12.32
CA ASN A 304 3.82 -19.75 -12.51
C ASN A 304 3.62 -20.28 -13.96
N PRO A 305 3.51 -21.61 -14.16
CA PRO A 305 3.45 -22.22 -15.49
C PRO A 305 2.14 -21.99 -16.25
N GLU A 306 1.05 -21.55 -15.59
CA GLU A 306 -0.28 -21.52 -16.21
C GLU A 306 -0.62 -20.25 -17.01
N LYS A 307 0.25 -19.22 -16.98
CA LYS A 307 -0.10 -17.88 -17.48
C LYS A 307 0.89 -17.28 -18.47
N GLU A 308 1.75 -18.09 -19.06
CA GLU A 308 2.79 -17.61 -19.98
C GLU A 308 2.26 -17.48 -21.40
N GLU A 309 2.19 -16.25 -21.92
CA GLU A 309 1.94 -15.99 -23.33
C GLU A 309 3.13 -15.26 -23.96
N GLU A 310 3.66 -15.80 -25.07
CA GLU A 310 4.81 -15.24 -25.80
C GLU A 310 4.65 -13.74 -26.12
N LYS A 311 3.42 -13.29 -26.36
CA LYS A 311 3.09 -11.88 -26.63
C LYS A 311 3.53 -10.94 -25.49
N PHE A 312 3.45 -11.39 -24.23
CA PHE A 312 3.84 -10.57 -23.08
C PHE A 312 5.35 -10.50 -22.91
N PHE A 313 6.07 -11.59 -23.16
CA PHE A 313 7.54 -11.58 -23.19
C PHE A 313 8.07 -10.57 -24.21
N ILE A 314 7.53 -10.60 -25.43
CA ILE A 314 7.94 -9.67 -26.49
C ILE A 314 7.59 -8.23 -26.08
N ALA A 315 6.35 -7.98 -25.65
CA ALA A 315 5.90 -6.64 -25.28
C ALA A 315 6.72 -6.03 -24.11
N ILE A 316 7.06 -6.83 -23.10
CA ILE A 316 7.89 -6.39 -21.97
C ILE A 316 9.27 -5.96 -22.45
N LYS A 317 9.92 -6.79 -23.28
CA LYS A 317 11.22 -6.48 -23.85
C LYS A 317 11.16 -5.21 -24.69
N ASP A 318 10.15 -5.10 -25.56
CA ASP A 318 9.95 -3.95 -26.43
C ASP A 318 9.75 -2.65 -25.64
N MET A 319 9.04 -2.69 -24.51
CA MET A 319 8.86 -1.52 -23.64
C MET A 319 10.16 -1.10 -22.95
N VAL A 320 11.00 -2.05 -22.52
CA VAL A 320 12.32 -1.75 -21.96
C VAL A 320 13.20 -1.07 -23.01
N GLU A 321 13.22 -1.61 -24.23
CA GLU A 321 13.98 -1.05 -25.36
C GLU A 321 13.42 0.30 -25.82
N TRP A 322 12.09 0.47 -25.82
CA TRP A 322 11.41 1.71 -26.16
C TRP A 322 11.74 2.84 -25.19
N LEU A 323 11.91 2.54 -23.89
CA LEU A 323 12.38 3.49 -22.88
C LEU A 323 13.89 3.79 -22.97
N GLY A 324 14.59 3.23 -23.97
CA GLY A 324 16.00 3.52 -24.25
C GLY A 324 16.98 2.67 -23.45
N TYR A 325 16.53 1.59 -22.82
CA TYR A 325 17.39 0.69 -22.06
C TYR A 325 17.63 -0.63 -22.79
N LYS A 326 18.81 -1.22 -22.58
CA LYS A 326 19.16 -2.54 -23.11
C LYS A 326 19.51 -3.48 -21.97
N PRO A 327 18.83 -4.63 -21.83
CA PRO A 327 19.25 -5.69 -20.91
C PRO A 327 20.66 -6.17 -21.22
N TYR A 328 21.46 -6.35 -20.16
CA TYR A 328 22.76 -7.02 -20.26
C TYR A 328 22.57 -8.48 -20.69
N GLU A 329 21.61 -9.14 -20.06
CA GLU A 329 21.23 -10.53 -20.30
C GLU A 329 19.75 -10.68 -19.92
N ILE A 330 19.06 -11.56 -20.66
CA ILE A 330 17.69 -11.97 -20.36
C ILE A 330 17.76 -13.33 -19.69
N THR A 331 17.21 -13.43 -18.49
CA THR A 331 17.20 -14.66 -17.70
C THR A 331 15.80 -14.96 -17.19
N HIS A 332 15.61 -16.16 -16.67
CA HIS A 332 14.34 -16.63 -16.14
C HIS A 332 14.52 -17.05 -14.68
N SER A 333 13.45 -16.95 -13.89
CA SER A 333 13.43 -17.56 -12.55
C SER A 333 13.56 -19.08 -12.67
N SER A 334 12.96 -19.68 -13.68
CA SER A 334 13.00 -21.13 -13.98
C SER A 334 14.41 -21.67 -14.25
N ASP A 335 15.32 -20.86 -14.80
CA ASP A 335 16.75 -21.20 -14.98
C ASP A 335 17.40 -21.66 -13.66
N ASN A 336 16.83 -21.25 -12.51
CA ASN A 336 17.37 -21.50 -11.18
C ASN A 336 16.56 -22.52 -10.37
N PHE A 337 15.52 -23.17 -10.92
CA PHE A 337 14.67 -24.10 -10.16
C PHE A 337 15.43 -25.22 -9.47
N GLN A 338 16.45 -25.80 -10.13
CA GLN A 338 17.29 -26.82 -9.52
C GLN A 338 18.04 -26.28 -8.29
N GLN A 339 18.64 -25.09 -8.39
CA GLN A 339 19.36 -24.49 -7.26
C GLN A 339 18.41 -24.08 -6.13
N LEU A 340 17.21 -23.59 -6.46
CA LEU A 340 16.16 -23.23 -5.49
C LEU A 340 15.68 -24.47 -4.73
N TYR A 341 15.48 -25.60 -5.43
CA TYR A 341 15.16 -26.89 -4.81
C TYR A 341 16.26 -27.35 -3.85
N GLU A 342 17.52 -27.27 -4.26
CA GLU A 342 18.66 -27.64 -3.41
C GLU A 342 18.74 -26.76 -2.15
N TRP A 343 18.49 -25.46 -2.27
CA TRP A 343 18.43 -24.57 -1.11
C TRP A 343 17.25 -24.85 -0.21
N ALA A 344 16.07 -25.17 -0.75
CA ALA A 344 14.94 -25.63 0.04
C ALA A 344 15.29 -26.88 0.87
N VAL A 345 15.98 -27.87 0.26
CA VAL A 345 16.50 -29.05 0.98
C VAL A 345 17.50 -28.65 2.08
N VAL A 346 18.38 -27.67 1.84
CA VAL A 346 19.30 -27.15 2.86
C VAL A 346 18.55 -26.47 4.01
N LEU A 347 17.47 -25.73 3.72
CA LEU A 347 16.64 -25.11 4.75
C LEU A 347 15.96 -26.15 5.63
N ILE A 348 15.41 -27.22 5.05
CA ILE A 348 14.82 -28.34 5.81
C ILE A 348 15.89 -28.99 6.69
N LYS A 349 17.07 -29.31 6.15
CA LYS A 349 18.19 -29.89 6.92
C LYS A 349 18.68 -29.01 8.07
N LYS A 350 18.51 -27.70 7.97
CA LYS A 350 18.84 -26.73 9.03
C LYS A 350 17.68 -26.50 10.02
N ASN A 351 16.59 -27.24 9.88
CA ASN A 351 15.36 -27.06 10.65
C ASN A 351 14.76 -25.65 10.52
N LEU A 352 14.84 -25.07 9.31
CA LEU A 352 14.32 -23.73 8.98
C LEU A 352 13.13 -23.76 8.01
N ALA A 353 12.75 -24.94 7.53
CA ALA A 353 11.59 -25.19 6.68
C ALA A 353 11.03 -26.59 6.98
N TYR A 354 9.73 -26.78 6.76
CA TYR A 354 9.01 -28.03 7.05
C TYR A 354 7.85 -28.20 6.08
N VAL A 355 7.51 -29.44 5.72
CA VAL A 355 6.31 -29.65 4.88
C VAL A 355 5.05 -29.50 5.75
N CYS A 356 4.04 -28.81 5.24
CA CYS A 356 2.78 -28.51 5.89
C CYS A 356 1.61 -29.09 5.09
N HIS A 357 0.55 -29.55 5.77
CA HIS A 357 -0.70 -30.01 5.15
C HIS A 357 -1.91 -29.15 5.53
N GLN A 358 -1.69 -27.95 6.09
CA GLN A 358 -2.77 -27.01 6.31
C GLN A 358 -3.33 -26.56 4.95
N LYS A 359 -4.67 -26.55 4.84
CA LYS A 359 -5.33 -25.99 3.67
C LYS A 359 -5.13 -24.47 3.62
N ALA A 360 -5.17 -23.90 2.43
CA ALA A 360 -4.99 -22.47 2.21
C ALA A 360 -5.96 -21.61 3.03
N GLU A 361 -7.19 -22.08 3.29
CA GLU A 361 -8.18 -21.37 4.10
C GLU A 361 -7.77 -21.26 5.57
N ALA A 362 -7.12 -22.29 6.12
CA ALA A 362 -6.66 -22.30 7.52
C ALA A 362 -5.42 -21.42 7.74
N MET A 363 -4.67 -21.13 6.67
CA MET A 363 -3.52 -20.22 6.69
C MET A 363 -3.90 -18.75 6.46
N LYS A 364 -5.16 -18.45 6.10
CA LYS A 364 -5.67 -17.08 5.89
C LYS A 364 -6.22 -16.50 7.19
N GLY A 365 -5.76 -15.31 7.59
CA GLY A 365 -6.29 -14.57 8.75
C GLY A 365 -5.25 -13.67 9.42
N PHE A 366 -5.69 -12.86 10.38
CA PHE A 366 -4.81 -11.96 11.14
C PHE A 366 -3.93 -12.70 12.17
N ASN A 367 -4.29 -13.94 12.51
CA ASN A 367 -3.52 -14.83 13.39
C ASN A 367 -3.84 -16.31 13.05
N PRO A 368 -3.32 -16.85 11.93
CA PRO A 368 -3.56 -18.24 11.57
C PRO A 368 -3.03 -19.17 12.66
N GLU A 369 -3.73 -20.26 12.94
CA GLU A 369 -3.26 -21.23 13.92
C GLU A 369 -1.92 -21.83 13.49
N PRO A 370 -0.97 -22.00 14.42
CA PRO A 370 0.33 -22.56 14.10
C PRO A 370 0.15 -23.95 13.49
N SER A 371 0.84 -24.20 12.39
CA SER A 371 0.82 -25.51 11.74
C SER A 371 1.22 -26.61 12.73
N GLU A 372 0.37 -27.63 12.85
CA GLU A 372 0.64 -28.85 13.63
C GLU A 372 1.89 -29.59 13.11
N TRP A 373 2.27 -29.33 11.87
CA TRP A 373 3.41 -29.95 11.19
C TRP A 373 4.72 -29.16 11.34
N ARG A 374 4.70 -28.00 12.00
CA ARG A 374 5.88 -27.13 12.16
C ARG A 374 7.05 -27.82 12.83
N ASP A 375 6.77 -28.64 13.84
CA ASP A 375 7.78 -29.32 14.66
C ASP A 375 8.02 -30.77 14.22
N ARG A 376 7.59 -31.14 13.01
CA ARG A 376 7.77 -32.50 12.49
C ARG A 376 9.27 -32.80 12.26
N PRO A 377 9.69 -34.08 12.34
CA PRO A 377 11.07 -34.45 12.09
C PRO A 377 11.61 -33.99 10.73
N ILE A 378 12.90 -33.66 10.69
CA ILE A 378 13.59 -33.21 9.47
C ILE A 378 13.52 -34.27 8.38
N GLU A 379 13.74 -35.54 8.73
CA GLU A 379 13.71 -36.68 7.82
C GLU A 379 12.33 -36.87 7.18
N GLU A 380 11.26 -36.61 7.94
CA GLU A 380 9.88 -36.67 7.45
C GLU A 380 9.63 -35.55 6.43
N SER A 381 10.03 -34.31 6.75
CA SER A 381 9.91 -33.18 5.81
C SER A 381 10.71 -33.40 4.52
N LEU A 382 11.91 -33.99 4.61
CA LEU A 382 12.73 -34.31 3.44
C LEU A 382 12.05 -35.33 2.53
N GLN A 383 11.51 -36.40 3.10
CA GLN A 383 10.81 -37.43 2.35
C GLN A 383 9.55 -36.87 1.68
N LEU A 384 8.74 -36.11 2.43
CA LEU A 384 7.51 -35.49 1.91
C LEU A 384 7.80 -34.47 0.81
N PHE A 385 8.87 -33.67 0.93
CA PHE A 385 9.22 -32.69 -0.10
C PHE A 385 9.72 -33.36 -1.38
N GLU A 386 10.43 -34.49 -1.27
CA GLU A 386 10.79 -35.33 -2.42
C GLU A 386 9.53 -35.97 -3.05
N ASP A 387 8.56 -36.38 -2.23
CA ASP A 387 7.28 -36.91 -2.73
C ASP A 387 6.42 -35.83 -3.43
N MET A 388 6.44 -34.58 -2.95
CA MET A 388 5.84 -33.42 -3.63
C MET A 388 6.47 -33.21 -5.01
N LYS A 389 7.81 -33.20 -5.09
CA LYS A 389 8.55 -33.07 -6.36
C LYS A 389 8.22 -34.20 -7.34
N ASN A 390 8.05 -35.43 -6.84
CA ASN A 390 7.73 -36.60 -7.66
C ASN A 390 6.24 -36.72 -8.01
N GLY A 391 5.41 -35.71 -7.67
CA GLY A 391 3.99 -35.67 -8.03
C GLY A 391 3.13 -36.70 -7.30
N LYS A 392 3.55 -37.17 -6.12
CA LYS A 392 2.79 -38.14 -5.32
C LYS A 392 1.72 -37.50 -4.44
N ILE A 393 1.68 -36.17 -4.37
CA ILE A 393 0.77 -35.39 -3.54
C ILE A 393 -0.01 -34.44 -4.45
N GLU A 394 -1.32 -34.35 -4.24
CA GLU A 394 -2.21 -33.48 -4.99
C GLU A 394 -1.92 -31.99 -4.72
N GLU A 395 -2.27 -31.15 -5.69
CA GLU A 395 -2.10 -29.70 -5.56
C GLU A 395 -2.86 -29.15 -4.34
N GLY A 396 -2.19 -28.32 -3.54
CA GLY A 396 -2.76 -27.75 -2.31
C GLY A 396 -2.86 -28.72 -1.12
N ALA A 397 -2.54 -30.01 -1.29
CA ALA A 397 -2.52 -30.98 -0.20
C ALA A 397 -1.21 -30.98 0.61
N ALA A 398 -0.14 -30.39 0.07
CA ALA A 398 1.09 -30.11 0.80
C ALA A 398 1.76 -28.82 0.31
N THR A 399 2.42 -28.13 1.24
CA THR A 399 3.19 -26.90 1.02
C THR A 399 4.52 -27.00 1.78
N LEU A 400 5.60 -26.42 1.26
CA LEU A 400 6.86 -26.29 2.00
C LEU A 400 6.94 -24.94 2.74
#